data_AF-A0A0B4EPR0-F1
#
_entry.id   AF-A0A0B4EPR0-F1
#
_cell.length_a   1.000
_cell.length_b   1.000
_cell.length_c   1.000
_cell.angle_alpha   90.00
_cell.angle_beta   90.00
_cell.angle_gamma   90.00
#
_symmetry.space_group_name_H-M   'P 1'
#
loop_
_entity.id
_entity.type
_entity.pdbx_description
1 polymer ?
#
loop_
_entity_poly.entity_id
_entity_poly.type
_entity_poly.pdbx_seq_one_letter_code
_entity_poly.pdbx_strand_id
1 'polypeptide(L)' 'MAKPAAKAARGRPSKGLRGFIGFRVQEKTADEVAFIAASKGITVTDYVSDALAKQLARDKKRPEFRQQQQNELPIQLAS' A
#
# COMPACT_ATOMS: atom_id res chain seq x y z
N MET A 1 26.40 -32.29 -8.72
CA MET A 1 25.58 -31.42 -9.59
C MET A 1 24.42 -30.89 -8.77
N ALA A 2 24.41 -29.60 -8.45
CA ALA A 2 23.40 -28.98 -7.59
C ALA A 2 22.10 -28.73 -8.39
N LYS A 3 20.96 -29.19 -7.86
CA LYS A 3 19.63 -28.91 -8.43
C LYS A 3 19.35 -27.41 -8.29
N PRO A 4 18.95 -26.68 -9.35
CA PRO A 4 18.52 -25.30 -9.20
C PRO A 4 17.25 -25.27 -8.34
N ALA A 5 17.24 -24.42 -7.31
CA ALA A 5 16.04 -24.15 -6.52
C ALA A 5 14.91 -23.71 -7.46
N ALA A 6 13.81 -24.45 -7.44
CA ALA A 6 12.60 -24.11 -8.18
C ALA A 6 12.22 -22.68 -7.79
N LYS A 7 12.23 -21.74 -8.75
CA LYS A 7 11.66 -20.41 -8.57
C LYS A 7 10.25 -20.62 -8.05
N ALA A 8 10.01 -20.26 -6.78
CA ALA A 8 8.72 -20.38 -6.15
C ALA A 8 7.69 -19.76 -7.09
N ALA A 9 6.81 -20.61 -7.63
CA ALA A 9 5.67 -20.16 -8.39
C ALA A 9 4.99 -19.10 -7.51
N ARG A 10 4.91 -17.86 -8.00
CA ARG A 10 4.14 -16.80 -7.37
C ARG A 10 2.68 -17.19 -7.51
N GLY A 11 2.25 -18.15 -6.70
CA GLY A 11 0.88 -18.57 -6.60
C GLY A 11 0.05 -17.33 -6.35
N ARG A 12 -1.11 -17.27 -7.01
CA ARG A 12 -2.13 -16.27 -6.72
C ARG A 12 -2.36 -16.30 -5.20
N PRO A 13 -2.06 -15.22 -4.44
CA PRO A 13 -2.17 -15.27 -3.00
C PRO A 13 -3.59 -15.71 -2.64
N SER A 14 -3.67 -16.81 -1.90
CA SER A 14 -4.91 -17.37 -1.40
C SER A 14 -5.69 -16.29 -0.63
N LYS A 15 -7.01 -16.31 -0.74
CA LYS A 15 -7.92 -15.30 -0.17
C LYS A 15 -7.63 -14.91 1.30
N GLY A 16 -6.98 -15.78 2.08
CA GLY A 16 -6.57 -15.55 3.47
C GLY A 16 -5.32 -14.69 3.71
N LEU A 17 -4.61 -14.21 2.68
CA LEU A 17 -3.42 -13.34 2.85
C LEU A 17 -3.71 -11.85 2.67
N ARG A 18 -4.97 -11.46 2.43
CA ARG A 18 -5.35 -10.03 2.40
C ARG A 18 -5.47 -9.54 3.83
N GLY A 19 -4.36 -9.08 4.40
CA GLY A 19 -4.36 -8.29 5.62
C GLY A 19 -5.12 -7.00 5.35
N PHE A 20 -6.27 -6.81 6.00
CA PHE A 20 -7.00 -5.55 5.96
C PHE A 20 -6.35 -4.59 6.97
N ILE A 21 -5.86 -3.47 6.48
CA ILE A 21 -5.35 -2.38 7.32
C ILE A 21 -6.44 -1.31 7.33
N GLY A 22 -6.99 -1.02 8.52
CA GLY A 22 -7.90 0.09 8.72
C GLY A 22 -7.13 1.40 8.88
N PHE A 23 -7.62 2.47 8.28
CA PHE A 23 -7.06 3.81 8.41
C PHE A 23 -8.14 4.75 8.96
N ARG A 24 -7.73 5.67 9.84
CA ARG A 24 -8.62 6.73 10.33
C ARG A 24 -8.52 7.92 9.38
N VAL A 25 -9.67 8.43 8.97
CA VAL A 25 -9.81 9.62 8.13
C VAL A 25 -10.89 10.51 8.70
N GLN A 26 -10.94 11.76 8.27
CA GLN A 26 -12.05 12.66 8.60
C GLN A 26 -13.35 12.11 8.02
N GLU A 27 -14.46 12.30 8.74
CA GLU A 27 -15.79 11.80 8.36
C GLU A 27 -16.19 12.22 6.95
N LYS A 28 -16.07 13.53 6.64
CA LYS A 28 -16.36 14.06 5.30
C LYS A 28 -15.60 13.34 4.19
N THR A 29 -14.32 13.02 4.42
CA THR A 29 -13.51 12.29 3.45
C THR A 29 -13.96 10.84 3.29
N ALA A 30 -14.40 10.19 4.37
CA ALA A 30 -14.95 8.83 4.28
C ALA A 30 -16.24 8.81 3.43
N ASP A 31 -17.12 9.78 3.64
CA ASP A 31 -18.38 9.90 2.90
C ASP A 31 -18.15 10.17 1.40
N GLU A 32 -17.25 11.10 1.08
CA GLU A 32 -16.86 11.38 -0.30
C GLU A 32 -16.29 10.13 -0.99
N VAL A 33 -15.42 9.39 -0.31
CA VAL A 33 -14.83 8.16 -0.83
C VAL A 33 -15.90 7.10 -1.08
N ALA A 34 -16.86 6.94 -0.17
CA ALA A 34 -17.98 6.02 -0.33
C ALA A 34 -18.86 6.40 -1.53
N PHE A 35 -19.18 7.69 -1.67
CA PHE A 35 -19.97 8.21 -2.78
C PHE A 35 -19.28 8.02 -4.14
N ILE A 36 -17.97 8.28 -4.21
CA ILE A 36 -17.18 8.10 -5.44
C ILE A 36 -17.06 6.62 -5.80
N ALA A 37 -16.88 5.73 -4.82
CA ALA A 37 -16.84 4.29 -5.08
C ALA A 37 -18.19 3.78 -5.60
N ALA A 38 -19.28 4.22 -4.99
CA ALA A 38 -20.65 3.87 -5.40
C ALA A 38 -20.97 4.36 -6.83
N SER A 39 -20.62 5.60 -7.17
CA SER A 39 -20.86 6.16 -8.52
C SER A 39 -20.07 5.43 -9.61
N LYS A 40 -18.94 4.80 -9.26
CA LYS A 40 -18.12 3.98 -10.16
C LYS A 40 -18.52 2.51 -10.19
N GLY A 41 -19.47 2.08 -9.36
CA GLY A 41 -19.90 0.69 -9.25
C GLY A 41 -18.81 -0.25 -8.71
N ILE A 42 -17.86 0.27 -7.91
CA ILE A 42 -16.74 -0.49 -7.33
C ILE A 42 -16.79 -0.44 -5.81
N THR A 43 -16.08 -1.36 -5.15
CA THR A 43 -15.98 -1.33 -3.68
C THR A 43 -15.05 -0.20 -3.22
N VAL A 44 -15.31 0.32 -2.01
CA VAL A 44 -14.42 1.31 -1.36
C VAL A 44 -12.98 0.80 -1.29
N THR A 45 -12.80 -0.49 -0.98
CA THR A 45 -11.49 -1.12 -0.91
C THR A 45 -10.76 -1.08 -2.25
N ASP A 46 -11.46 -1.37 -3.35
CA ASP A 46 -10.87 -1.36 -4.68
C ASP A 46 -10.50 0.06 -5.12
N TYR A 47 -11.38 1.03 -4.83
CA TYR A 47 -11.12 2.43 -5.10
C TYR A 47 -9.87 2.95 -4.37
N VAL A 48 -9.79 2.71 -3.06
CA VAL A 48 -8.64 3.12 -2.24
C VAL A 48 -7.37 2.41 -2.69
N SER A 49 -7.45 1.13 -3.04
CA SER A 49 -6.31 0.34 -3.53
C SER A 49 -5.76 0.91 -4.85
N ASP A 50 -6.62 1.26 -5.80
CA ASP A 50 -6.20 1.86 -7.08
C ASP A 50 -5.60 3.26 -6.89
N ALA A 51 -6.21 4.09 -6.03
CA ALA A 51 -5.69 5.40 -5.70
C ALA A 51 -4.28 5.32 -5.06
N LEU A 52 -4.09 4.41 -4.10
CA LEU A 52 -2.79 4.16 -3.47
C LEU A 52 -1.77 3.60 -4.46
N ALA A 53 -2.17 2.68 -5.35
CA ALA A 53 -1.27 2.14 -6.36
C ALA A 53 -0.73 3.22 -7.29
N LYS A 54 -1.59 4.16 -7.73
CA LYS A 54 -1.18 5.33 -8.54
C LYS A 54 -0.23 6.23 -7.78
N GLN A 55 -0.50 6.48 -6.49
CA GLN A 55 0.38 7.30 -5.65
C GLN A 55 1.75 6.64 -5.47
N LEU A 56 1.79 5.35 -5.08
CA LEU A 56 3.03 4.59 -4.93
C LEU A 56 3.84 4.52 -6.23
N ALA A 57 3.17 4.42 -7.38
CA ALA A 57 3.84 4.44 -8.68
C ALA A 57 4.49 5.81 -8.98
N ARG A 58 3.84 6.92 -8.58
CA ARG A 58 4.42 8.27 -8.68
C ARG A 58 5.61 8.44 -7.73
N ASP A 59 5.46 8.01 -6.47
CA ASP A 59 6.51 8.12 -5.46
C ASP A 59 7.73 7.26 -5.80
N LYS A 60 7.53 6.07 -6.38
CA LYS A 60 8.64 5.23 -6.89
C LYS A 60 9.43 5.89 -8.01
N LYS A 61 8.82 6.77 -8.79
CA LYS A 61 9.48 7.49 -9.90
C LYS A 61 10.27 8.71 -9.43
N ARG A 62 10.15 9.11 -8.16
CA ARG A 62 10.87 10.24 -7.57
C ARG A 62 11.61 9.81 -6.29
N PRO A 63 12.69 9.03 -6.42
CA PRO A 63 13.44 8.50 -5.28
C PRO A 63 13.98 9.60 -4.35
N GLU A 64 14.19 10.81 -4.86
CA GLU A 64 14.62 12.00 -4.10
C GLU A 64 13.66 12.39 -2.95
N PHE A 65 12.37 12.03 -3.02
CA PHE A 65 11.41 12.33 -1.93
C PHE A 65 11.42 11.31 -0.78
N ARG A 66 12.01 10.12 -0.96
CA ARG A 66 12.12 9.15 0.15
C ARG A 66 13.09 9.60 1.23
N GLN A 67 14.16 10.31 0.84
CA GLN A 67 15.20 10.75 1.77
C GLN A 67 14.75 11.95 2.62
N GLN A 68 13.85 12.79 2.11
CA GLN A 68 13.42 14.00 2.83
C GLN A 68 12.32 13.75 3.87
N GLN A 69 11.58 12.63 3.78
CA GLN A 69 10.50 12.31 4.72
C GLN A 69 10.84 11.22 5.74
N GLN A 70 11.93 10.46 5.52
CA GLN A 70 12.47 9.59 6.57
C GLN A 70 13.32 10.44 7.51
N ASN A 71 12.65 11.13 8.44
CA ASN A 71 13.34 11.62 9.63
C ASN A 71 14.06 10.44 10.27
N GLU A 72 15.38 10.55 10.41
CA GLU A 72 16.19 9.57 11.12
C GLU A 72 15.58 9.37 12.52
N LEU A 73 15.14 8.15 12.82
CA LEU A 73 14.74 7.80 14.16
C LEU A 73 15.96 8.01 15.06
N PRO A 74 15.85 8.71 16.20
CA PRO A 74 16.96 8.84 17.12
C PRO A 74 17.23 7.46 17.73
N ILE A 75 18.13 6.70 17.10
CA ILE A 75 18.73 5.54 17.73
C ILE A 75 19.66 6.13 18.79
N GLN A 76 19.13 6.33 19.99
CA GLN A 76 19.98 6.52 21.16
C GLN A 76 20.72 5.20 21.36
N LEU A 77 21.93 5.10 20.79
CA LEU A 77 22.92 4.14 21.24
C LEU A 77 23.18 4.49 22.70
N ALA A 78 22.50 3.80 23.61
CA ALA A 78 22.83 3.83 25.02
C ALA A 78 24.27 3.30 25.13
N SER A 79 25.20 4.22 25.39
CA SER A 79 26.61 3.93 25.70
C SER A 79 26.77 3.51 27.15
#